data_AF-R5AE72-F1
#
_entry.id   AF-R5AE72-F1
#
_cell.length_a   1.000
_cell.length_b   1.000
_cell.length_c   1.000
_cell.angle_alpha   90.00
_cell.angle_beta   90.00
_cell.angle_gamma   90.00
#
_symmetry.space_group_name_H-M   'P 1'
#
loop_
_entity.id
_entity.type
_entity.pdbx_description
1 polymer ?
#
loop_
_entity_poly.entity_id
_entity_poly.type
_entity_poly.pdbx_seq_one_letter_code
_entity_poly.pdbx_strand_id
1 'polypeptide(L)'
;MAHGTKDTARIVAPDRSQKLFLSADSIRAEGGQLIVTERLRTQRGHERRTVYRAEGTELLTSRPQIGFFSHAPTEPASIPLACCEAVLLGEYREALSLMDDALARTLDEAAVQEFFGEFAAARPFLTDSGTVGLVLAPEEGIFPVRRLDFSVEDGKIANITEA
;
A
#
# COMPACT_ATOMS: atom_id res chain seq x y z
N MET A 1 -6.24 19.34 -5.71
CA MET A 1 -5.58 18.53 -4.67
C MET A 1 -5.82 19.19 -3.32
N ALA A 2 -6.78 18.70 -2.53
CA ALA A 2 -6.94 19.18 -1.17
C ALA A 2 -5.77 18.61 -0.34
N HIS A 3 -4.90 19.48 0.18
CA HIS A 3 -4.06 19.09 1.31
C HIS A 3 -5.02 18.82 2.48
N GLY A 4 -5.32 17.54 2.72
CA GLY A 4 -5.98 17.15 3.96
C GLY A 4 -5.11 17.66 5.10
N THR A 5 -5.71 18.42 6.02
CA THR A 5 -5.04 18.83 7.26
C THR A 5 -4.56 17.57 7.97
N LYS A 6 -3.25 17.46 8.17
CA LYS A 6 -2.68 16.37 8.97
C LYS A 6 -3.01 16.61 10.44
N ASP A 7 -3.39 15.55 11.13
CA ASP A 7 -3.46 15.54 12.58
C ASP A 7 -2.04 15.51 13.15
N THR A 8 -1.86 16.15 14.30
CA THR A 8 -0.61 16.08 15.06
C THR A 8 -0.87 15.68 16.48
N ALA A 9 -0.04 14.80 17.03
CA ALA A 9 -0.10 14.41 18.43
C ALA A 9 1.29 14.46 19.06
N ARG A 10 1.34 14.89 20.31
CA ARG A 10 2.55 14.90 21.12
C ARG A 10 2.33 14.03 22.35
N ILE A 11 3.14 13.00 22.50
CA ILE A 11 3.17 12.15 23.69
C ILE A 11 4.21 12.72 24.64
N VAL A 12 3.75 13.09 25.84
CA VAL A 12 4.59 13.65 26.91
C VAL A 12 4.59 12.69 28.09
N ALA A 13 5.76 12.50 28.69
CA ALA A 13 5.89 11.74 29.94
C ALA A 13 5.44 12.58 31.15
N PRO A 14 5.24 11.97 32.33
CA PRO A 14 4.84 12.70 33.55
C PRO A 14 5.80 13.83 33.95
N ASP A 15 7.09 13.70 33.62
CA ASP A 15 8.12 14.73 33.81
C ASP A 15 8.07 15.87 32.78
N ARG A 16 7.04 15.87 31.91
CA ARG A 16 6.82 16.80 30.78
C ARG A 16 7.85 16.71 29.67
N SER A 17 8.75 15.72 29.69
CA SER A 17 9.62 15.46 28.55
C SER A 17 8.79 14.95 27.37
N GLN A 18 9.10 15.43 26.16
CA GLN A 18 8.48 14.92 24.94
C GLN A 18 9.09 13.57 24.60
N LYS A 19 8.24 12.54 24.47
CA LYS A 19 8.65 11.19 24.07
C LYS A 19 8.48 10.95 22.58
N LEU A 20 7.39 11.48 22.01
CA LEU A 20 7.10 11.29 20.59
C LEU A 20 6.29 12.47 20.06
N PHE A 21 6.58 12.84 18.82
CA PHE A 21 5.76 13.74 18.02
C PHE A 21 5.33 13.02 16.75
N LEU A 22 4.04 13.05 16.45
CA LEU A 22 3.41 12.34 15.34
C LEU A 22 2.70 13.35 14.44
N SER A 23 2.78 13.11 13.14
CA SER A 23 1.97 13.80 12.13
C SER A 23 1.50 12.79 11.09
N ALA A 24 0.18 12.65 10.94
CA ALA A 24 -0.44 11.67 10.06
C ALA A 24 -1.76 12.19 9.48
N ASP A 25 -2.36 11.45 8.56
CA ASP A 25 -3.66 11.84 7.98
C ASP A 25 -4.80 11.73 9.00
N SER A 26 -4.70 10.82 9.97
CA SER A 26 -5.63 10.72 11.11
C SER A 26 -4.90 10.20 12.35
N ILE A 27 -5.18 10.81 13.51
CA ILE A 27 -4.70 10.32 14.81
C ILE A 27 -5.88 10.23 15.80
N ARG A 28 -6.13 9.05 16.36
CA ARG A 28 -7.22 8.81 17.32
C ARG A 28 -6.69 8.22 18.62
N ALA A 29 -7.21 8.69 19.75
CA ALA A 29 -6.91 8.14 21.06
C ALA A 29 -8.12 7.34 21.58
N GLU A 30 -7.98 6.02 21.67
CA GLU A 30 -9.06 5.10 22.03
C GLU A 30 -8.51 3.99 22.93
N GLY A 31 -9.21 3.68 24.04
CA GLY A 31 -8.84 2.56 24.91
C GLY A 31 -7.41 2.62 25.49
N GLY A 32 -6.87 3.83 25.72
CA GLY A 32 -5.50 4.03 26.21
C GLY A 32 -4.42 3.82 25.14
N GLN A 33 -4.81 3.73 23.86
CA GLN A 33 -3.92 3.58 22.73
C GLN A 33 -4.04 4.79 21.80
N LEU A 34 -2.97 5.08 21.08
CA LEU A 34 -2.95 6.04 20.00
C LEU A 34 -2.89 5.30 18.67
N ILE A 35 -3.94 5.44 17.87
CA ILE A 35 -4.05 4.83 16.54
C ILE A 35 -3.70 5.90 15.51
N VAL A 36 -2.62 5.68 14.79
CA VAL A 36 -2.11 6.57 13.75
C VAL A 36 -2.39 5.93 12.40
N THR A 37 -3.04 6.66 11.50
CA THR A 37 -3.41 6.18 10.16
C THR A 37 -2.89 7.13 9.09
N GLU A 38 -2.20 6.58 8.10
CA GLU A 38 -1.63 7.29 6.96
C GLU A 38 -2.19 6.73 5.66
N ARG A 39 -2.59 7.59 4.73
CA ARG A 39 -3.09 7.17 3.41
C ARG A 39 -1.92 6.87 2.49
N LEU A 40 -1.95 5.70 1.85
CA LEU A 40 -0.90 5.25 0.92
C LEU A 40 -1.15 5.70 -0.52
N ARG A 41 -2.27 6.40 -0.77
CA ARG A 41 -2.64 7.00 -2.07
C ARG A 41 -2.65 6.01 -3.25
N THR A 42 -2.89 4.74 -2.96
CA THR A 42 -3.22 3.73 -3.98
C THR A 42 -4.63 3.95 -4.50
N GLN A 43 -4.96 3.37 -5.66
CA GLN A 43 -6.28 3.50 -6.27
C GLN A 43 -7.41 2.99 -5.37
N ARG A 44 -7.17 1.88 -4.66
CA ARG A 44 -8.17 1.30 -3.75
C ARG A 44 -8.25 2.03 -2.41
N GLY A 45 -7.34 2.96 -2.15
CA GLY A 45 -7.30 3.78 -0.94
C GLY A 45 -6.69 3.06 0.26
N HIS A 46 -5.64 2.26 0.06
CA HIS A 46 -4.96 1.61 1.18
C HIS A 46 -4.46 2.62 2.21
N GLU A 47 -4.50 2.18 3.46
CA GLU A 47 -4.03 2.91 4.62
C GLU A 47 -2.98 2.09 5.37
N ARG A 48 -1.99 2.78 5.95
CA ARG A 48 -1.07 2.22 6.93
C ARG A 48 -1.50 2.63 8.32
N ARG A 49 -1.72 1.65 9.19
CA ARG A 49 -2.07 1.86 10.60
C ARG A 49 -0.95 1.41 11.51
N THR A 50 -0.57 2.30 12.42
CA THR A 50 0.37 2.01 13.51
C THR A 50 -0.29 2.33 14.84
N VAL A 51 -0.21 1.40 15.79
CA VAL A 51 -0.79 1.58 17.12
C VAL A 51 0.32 1.78 18.14
N TYR A 52 0.20 2.84 18.93
CA TYR A 52 1.10 3.15 20.03
C TYR A 52 0.39 2.94 21.36
N ARG A 53 1.08 2.35 22.34
CA ARG A 53 0.56 2.11 23.68
C ARG A 53 1.61 2.48 24.71
N ALA A 54 1.20 3.19 25.76
CA ALA A 54 2.06 3.44 26.91
C ALA A 54 2.00 2.24 27.86
N GLU A 55 3.17 1.73 28.25
CA GLU A 55 3.32 0.74 29.32
C GLU A 55 4.32 1.31 30.35
N GLY A 56 3.79 1.82 31.47
CA GLY A 56 4.59 2.55 32.45
C GLY A 56 5.23 3.81 31.86
N THR A 57 6.56 3.85 31.79
CA THR A 57 7.33 4.96 31.19
C THR A 57 7.72 4.72 29.74
N GLU A 58 7.39 3.55 29.19
CA GLU A 58 7.75 3.15 27.83
C GLU A 58 6.59 3.34 26.85
N LEU A 59 6.95 3.56 25.59
CA LEU A 59 6.01 3.63 24.48
C LEU A 59 6.25 2.45 23.55
N LEU A 60 5.31 1.51 23.56
CA LEU A 60 5.32 0.37 22.65
C LEU A 60 4.65 0.76 21.33
N THR A 61 5.21 0.26 20.23
CA THR A 61 4.71 0.50 18.88
C THR A 61 4.43 -0.84 18.21
N SER A 62 3.24 -1.00 17.65
CA SER A 62 2.91 -2.19 16.87
C SER A 62 3.70 -2.23 15.56
N ARG A 63 3.80 -3.42 14.95
CA ARG A 63 4.14 -3.46 13.52
C ARG A 63 3.07 -2.69 12.73
N PRO A 64 3.46 -1.90 11.72
CA PRO A 64 2.48 -1.27 10.83
C PRO A 64 1.63 -2.33 10.14
N GLN A 65 0.35 -2.04 10.00
CA GLN A 65 -0.62 -2.88 9.29
C GLN A 65 -1.11 -2.12 8.07
N ILE A 66 -1.27 -2.82 6.95
CA ILE A 66 -1.85 -2.27 5.73
C ILE A 66 -3.28 -2.79 5.62
N GLY A 67 -4.17 -1.97 5.05
CA GLY A 67 -5.55 -2.34 4.82
C GLY A 67 -6.46 -1.13 4.63
N PHE A 68 -7.76 -1.33 4.87
CA PHE A 68 -8.77 -0.28 4.79
C PHE A 68 -9.42 -0.11 6.17
N PHE A 69 -9.01 0.92 6.93
CA PHE A 69 -9.41 1.07 8.34
C PHE A 69 -10.48 2.13 8.53
N SER A 70 -10.44 3.19 7.73
CA SER A 70 -11.38 4.32 7.82
C SER A 70 -12.51 4.26 6.79
N HIS A 71 -12.41 3.39 5.78
CA HIS A 71 -13.38 3.24 4.70
C HIS A 71 -13.36 1.83 4.10
N ALA A 72 -14.35 1.51 3.26
CA ALA A 72 -14.32 0.32 2.42
C ALA A 72 -13.36 0.53 1.23
N PRO A 73 -12.77 -0.52 0.64
CA PRO A 73 -11.92 -0.38 -0.54
C PRO A 73 -12.67 0.29 -1.69
N THR A 74 -11.99 1.19 -2.39
CA THR A 74 -12.56 1.87 -3.57
C THR A 74 -12.44 0.97 -4.80
N GLU A 75 -13.43 1.03 -5.69
CA GLU A 75 -13.36 0.39 -6.99
C GLU A 75 -12.21 1.00 -7.81
N PRO A 76 -11.23 0.20 -8.26
CA PRO A 76 -10.08 0.73 -8.97
C PRO A 76 -10.46 1.19 -10.38
N ALA A 77 -9.88 2.32 -10.82
CA ALA A 77 -10.05 2.79 -12.20
C ALA A 77 -9.22 1.95 -13.20
N SER A 78 -8.10 1.38 -12.75
CA SER A 78 -7.25 0.46 -13.48
C SER A 78 -6.96 -0.76 -12.61
N ILE A 79 -7.54 -1.90 -12.99
CA ILE A 79 -7.29 -3.20 -12.34
C ILE A 79 -5.80 -3.56 -12.36
N PRO A 80 -5.06 -3.43 -13.49
CA PRO A 80 -3.61 -3.69 -13.53
C PRO A 80 -2.82 -2.89 -12.50
N LEU A 81 -3.03 -1.57 -12.44
CA LEU A 81 -2.31 -0.73 -11.50
C LEU A 81 -2.68 -1.04 -10.05
N ALA A 82 -3.95 -1.35 -9.77
CA ALA A 82 -4.37 -1.76 -8.43
C ALA A 82 -3.73 -3.08 -8.00
N CYS A 83 -3.57 -4.04 -8.93
CA CYS A 83 -2.84 -5.28 -8.68
C CYS A 83 -1.38 -5.01 -8.32
N CYS A 84 -0.66 -4.21 -9.12
CA CYS A 84 0.72 -3.85 -8.82
C CYS A 84 0.86 -3.08 -7.49
N GLU A 85 -0.09 -2.20 -7.16
CA GLU A 85 -0.11 -1.51 -5.87
C GLU A 85 -0.32 -2.47 -4.70
N ALA A 86 -1.20 -3.47 -4.83
CA ALA A 86 -1.39 -4.49 -3.80
C ALA A 86 -0.13 -5.33 -3.60
N VAL A 87 0.53 -5.75 -4.69
CA VAL A 87 1.82 -6.47 -4.63
C VAL A 87 2.89 -5.63 -3.94
N LEU A 88 3.02 -4.34 -4.28
CA LEU A 88 3.97 -3.41 -3.65
C LEU A 88 3.78 -3.31 -2.13
N LEU A 89 2.54 -3.44 -1.67
CA LEU A 89 2.18 -3.38 -0.26
C LEU A 89 2.29 -4.73 0.47
N GLY A 90 2.60 -5.81 -0.25
CA GLY A 90 2.60 -7.18 0.28
C GLY A 90 1.19 -7.76 0.48
N GLU A 91 0.15 -7.12 -0.05
CA GLU A 91 -1.24 -7.55 0.02
C GLU A 91 -1.55 -8.57 -1.10
N TYR A 92 -0.82 -9.69 -1.12
CA TYR A 92 -0.86 -10.65 -2.23
C TYR A 92 -2.23 -11.31 -2.44
N ARG A 93 -3.00 -11.54 -1.37
CA ARG A 93 -4.38 -12.05 -1.48
C ARG A 93 -5.28 -11.10 -2.22
N GLU A 94 -5.09 -9.81 -2.01
CA GLU A 94 -5.81 -8.79 -2.74
C GLU A 94 -5.39 -8.77 -4.21
N ALA A 95 -4.08 -8.83 -4.50
CA ALA A 95 -3.58 -8.93 -5.87
C ALA A 95 -4.17 -10.14 -6.61
N LEU A 96 -4.15 -11.32 -5.98
CA LEU A 96 -4.75 -12.54 -6.52
C LEU A 96 -6.26 -12.39 -6.73
N SER A 97 -6.96 -11.67 -5.85
CA SER A 97 -8.40 -11.42 -6.01
C SER A 97 -8.75 -10.56 -7.23
N LEU A 98 -7.78 -9.85 -7.82
CA LEU A 98 -7.96 -9.04 -9.03
C LEU A 98 -7.70 -9.84 -10.32
N MET A 99 -7.15 -11.05 -10.20
CA MET A 99 -6.95 -11.98 -11.29
C MET A 99 -8.20 -12.83 -11.52
N ASP A 100 -8.36 -13.35 -12.72
CA ASP A 100 -9.41 -14.32 -12.99
C ASP A 100 -9.12 -15.65 -12.26
N ASP A 101 -10.12 -16.51 -12.15
CA ASP A 101 -9.97 -17.77 -11.44
C ASP A 101 -8.96 -18.72 -12.09
N ALA A 102 -8.74 -18.62 -13.40
CA ALA A 102 -7.81 -19.50 -14.11
C ALA A 102 -6.36 -19.13 -13.75
N LEU A 103 -6.01 -17.86 -13.82
CA LEU A 103 -4.71 -17.31 -13.48
C LEU A 103 -4.45 -17.43 -11.97
N ALA A 104 -5.42 -17.06 -11.13
CA ALA A 104 -5.29 -17.14 -9.67
C ALA A 104 -5.10 -18.58 -9.17
N ARG A 105 -5.58 -19.60 -9.89
CA ARG A 105 -5.33 -21.01 -9.55
C ARG A 105 -3.90 -21.46 -9.86
N THR A 106 -3.20 -20.76 -10.74
CA THR A 106 -1.82 -21.10 -11.14
C THR A 106 -0.76 -20.35 -10.34
N LEU A 107 -1.17 -19.34 -9.56
CA LEU A 107 -0.28 -18.46 -8.82
C LEU A 107 -0.61 -18.51 -7.32
N ASP A 108 0.37 -18.83 -6.49
CA ASP A 108 0.30 -18.57 -5.06
C ASP A 108 1.00 -17.24 -4.71
N GLU A 109 0.97 -16.84 -3.43
CA GLU A 109 1.58 -15.59 -2.98
C GLU A 109 3.09 -15.54 -3.31
N ALA A 110 3.78 -16.69 -3.27
CA ALA A 110 5.21 -16.78 -3.58
C ALA A 110 5.48 -16.61 -5.08
N ALA A 111 4.68 -17.23 -5.94
CA ALA A 111 4.78 -17.11 -7.39
C ALA A 111 4.50 -15.67 -7.85
N VAL A 112 3.54 -14.99 -7.22
CA VAL A 112 3.29 -13.55 -7.46
C VAL A 112 4.53 -12.74 -7.05
N GLN A 113 5.05 -12.94 -5.85
CA GLN A 113 6.24 -12.23 -5.40
C GLN A 113 7.45 -12.47 -6.33
N GLU A 114 7.67 -13.72 -6.77
CA GLU A 114 8.76 -14.08 -7.66
C GLU A 114 8.62 -13.40 -9.04
N PHE A 115 7.43 -13.42 -9.62
CA PHE A 115 7.17 -12.83 -10.94
C PHE A 115 7.37 -11.30 -10.94
N PHE A 116 6.76 -10.61 -9.98
CA PHE A 116 6.83 -9.15 -9.90
C PHE A 116 8.20 -8.67 -9.40
N GLY A 117 8.87 -9.46 -8.55
CA GLY A 117 10.12 -9.08 -7.91
C GLY A 117 9.99 -7.88 -6.98
N GLU A 118 11.12 -7.36 -6.52
CA GLU A 118 11.15 -6.12 -5.75
C GLU A 118 11.09 -4.90 -6.67
N PHE A 119 10.18 -3.98 -6.39
CA PHE A 119 10.07 -2.71 -7.10
C PHE A 119 9.67 -1.59 -6.14
N ALA A 120 10.02 -0.36 -6.48
CA ALA A 120 9.83 0.83 -5.64
C ALA A 120 8.49 1.55 -5.92
N ALA A 121 7.96 1.42 -7.13
CA ALA A 121 6.67 2.02 -7.50
C ALA A 121 6.04 1.36 -8.72
N ALA A 122 4.70 1.43 -8.82
CA ALA A 122 3.96 1.10 -10.03
C ALA A 122 3.41 2.38 -10.67
N ARG A 123 3.50 2.51 -12.00
CA ARG A 123 3.00 3.67 -12.73
C ARG A 123 2.24 3.24 -13.98
N PRO A 124 1.04 3.78 -14.22
CA PRO A 124 0.35 3.54 -15.48
C PRO A 124 1.10 4.23 -16.62
N PHE A 125 1.06 3.65 -17.82
CA PHE A 125 1.47 4.36 -19.02
C PHE A 125 0.31 5.26 -19.49
N LEU A 126 0.60 6.53 -19.80
CA LEU A 126 -0.44 7.49 -20.19
C LEU A 126 -1.16 7.13 -21.49
N THR A 127 -0.53 6.31 -22.32
CA THR A 127 -1.00 5.95 -23.66
C THR A 127 -1.70 4.60 -23.73
N ASP A 128 -1.62 3.78 -22.67
CA ASP A 128 -2.12 2.41 -22.66
C ASP A 128 -2.65 2.02 -21.27
N SER A 129 -3.95 1.75 -21.17
CA SER A 129 -4.61 1.36 -19.92
C SER A 129 -4.27 -0.07 -19.46
N GLY A 130 -3.74 -0.90 -20.36
CA GLY A 130 -3.31 -2.27 -20.07
C GLY A 130 -1.86 -2.37 -19.62
N THR A 131 -1.06 -1.31 -19.75
CA THR A 131 0.38 -1.35 -19.44
C THR A 131 0.69 -0.66 -18.11
N VAL A 132 1.46 -1.34 -17.26
CA VAL A 132 2.01 -0.78 -16.03
C VAL A 132 3.54 -0.89 -16.02
N GLY A 133 4.20 0.20 -15.66
CA GLY A 133 5.64 0.24 -15.42
C GLY A 133 5.94 -0.01 -13.95
N LEU A 134 6.75 -1.03 -13.67
CA LEU A 134 7.34 -1.26 -12.36
C LEU A 134 8.69 -0.54 -12.30
N VAL A 135 8.75 0.52 -11.49
CA VAL A 135 9.96 1.29 -11.25
C VAL A 135 10.84 0.53 -10.27
N LEU A 136 12.03 0.13 -10.71
CA LEU A 136 12.99 -0.61 -9.90
C LEU A 136 13.83 0.35 -9.04
N ALA A 137 14.66 -0.24 -8.17
CA ALA A 137 15.67 0.52 -7.45
C ALA A 137 16.60 1.26 -8.43
N PRO A 138 17.07 2.47 -8.08
CA PRO A 138 17.90 3.24 -8.98
C PRO A 138 19.26 2.59 -9.20
N GLU A 139 19.71 2.58 -10.45
CA GLU A 139 21.04 2.18 -10.87
C GLU A 139 21.73 3.41 -11.46
N GLU A 140 22.82 3.88 -10.82
CA GLU A 140 23.56 5.08 -11.24
C GLU A 140 22.71 6.35 -11.40
N GLY A 141 21.62 6.47 -10.62
CA GLY A 141 20.70 7.62 -10.68
C GLY A 141 19.65 7.53 -11.79
N ILE A 142 19.67 6.44 -12.57
CA ILE A 142 18.62 6.09 -13.53
C ILE A 142 17.66 5.13 -12.81
N PHE A 143 16.36 5.28 -13.02
CA PHE A 143 15.36 4.35 -12.50
C PHE A 143 14.94 3.40 -13.62
N PRO A 144 15.39 2.14 -13.62
CA PRO A 144 14.93 1.15 -14.58
C PRO A 144 13.42 0.93 -14.42
N VAL A 145 12.75 0.64 -15.53
CA VAL A 145 11.31 0.35 -15.54
C VAL A 145 11.08 -0.97 -16.25
N ARG A 146 10.54 -1.97 -15.53
CA ARG A 146 10.01 -3.19 -16.15
C ARG A 146 8.62 -2.90 -16.67
N ARG A 147 8.37 -3.20 -17.94
CA ARG A 147 7.08 -2.98 -18.58
C ARG A 147 6.28 -4.26 -18.56
N LEU A 148 5.09 -4.20 -17.95
CA LEU A 148 4.14 -5.30 -17.94
C LEU A 148 2.88 -4.90 -18.70
N ASP A 149 2.44 -5.78 -19.59
CA ASP A 149 1.17 -5.68 -20.30
C ASP A 149 0.18 -6.67 -19.68
N PHE A 150 -1.02 -6.16 -19.37
CA PHE A 150 -2.09 -6.90 -18.72
C PHE A 150 -3.27 -7.05 -19.66
N SER A 151 -3.73 -8.28 -19.85
CA SER A 151 -5.01 -8.56 -20.50
C SER A 151 -6.11 -8.61 -19.45
N VAL A 152 -7.12 -7.77 -19.62
CA VAL A 152 -8.25 -7.66 -18.67
C VAL A 152 -9.54 -8.09 -19.35
N GLU A 153 -10.21 -9.08 -18.78
CA GLU A 153 -11.47 -9.64 -19.26
C GLU A 153 -12.47 -9.65 -18.10
N ASP A 154 -13.71 -9.21 -18.32
CA ASP A 154 -14.78 -9.15 -17.31
C ASP A 154 -14.36 -8.50 -15.96
N GLY A 155 -13.48 -7.49 -16.04
CA GLY A 155 -12.98 -6.77 -14.87
C GLY A 155 -11.91 -7.52 -14.06
N LYS A 156 -11.35 -8.61 -14.60
CA LYS A 156 -10.29 -9.41 -13.98
C LYS A 156 -9.07 -9.51 -14.89
N ILE A 157 -7.90 -9.67 -14.30
CA ILE A 157 -6.66 -9.91 -15.04
C ILE A 157 -6.66 -11.37 -15.50
N ALA A 158 -6.76 -11.56 -16.81
CA ALA A 158 -6.72 -12.88 -17.44
C ALA A 158 -5.29 -13.32 -17.77
N ASN A 159 -4.39 -12.36 -18.07
CA ASN A 159 -3.00 -12.65 -18.37
C ASN A 159 -2.08 -11.46 -18.07
N ILE A 160 -0.80 -11.75 -17.81
CA ILE A 160 0.26 -10.76 -17.58
C ILE A 160 1.49 -11.18 -18.39
N THR A 161 2.02 -10.28 -19.21
CA THR A 161 3.22 -10.51 -20.02
C THR A 161 4.22 -9.38 -19.82
N GLU A 162 5.51 -9.72 -19.78
CA GLU A 162 6.58 -8.74 -19.85
C GLU A 162 6.88 -8.39 -21.32
N ALA A 163 7.02 -7.09 -21.59
CA ALA A 163 7.12 -6.53 -22.95
C ALA A 163 8.52 -6.00 -23.29
#